data_AF-A0A358FZG5-F1
#
_entry.id   AF-A0A358FZG5-F1
#
_cell.length_a   1.000
_cell.length_b   1.000
_cell.length_c   1.000
_cell.angle_alpha   90.00
_cell.angle_beta   90.00
_cell.angle_gamma   90.00
#
_symmetry.space_group_name_H-M   'P 1'
#
loop_
_entity.id
_entity.type
_entity.pdbx_description
1 polymer ?
#
loop_
_entity_poly.entity_id
_entity_poly.type
_entity_poly.pdbx_seq_one_letter_code
_entity_poly.pdbx_strand_id
1 'polypeptide(L)' 'MSDTSTTILPEGFVAESVDASGRVSIAVHDHVAIVTFDRADKRNALDGHQFAAIEAAGAKLKTMGDVRVVVPHGAVAS' A
#
# COMPACT_ATOMS: atom_id res chain seq x y z
N MET A 1 6.00 20.21 -5.64
CA MET A 1 5.44 20.21 -4.28
C MET A 1 4.89 18.81 -4.08
N SER A 2 5.59 17.98 -3.31
CA SER A 2 5.13 16.60 -3.03
C SER A 2 4.07 16.69 -1.96
N ASP A 3 2.81 16.49 -2.33
CA ASP A 3 1.76 16.19 -1.35
C ASP A 3 2.13 14.87 -0.69
N THR A 4 2.62 14.94 0.55
CA THR A 4 2.85 13.76 1.39
C THR A 4 1.49 13.29 1.88
N SER A 5 0.85 12.49 1.02
CA SER A 5 -0.32 11.69 1.34
C SER A 5 0.00 10.83 2.57
N THR A 6 -0.37 11.32 3.76
CA THR A 6 -0.03 10.68 5.02
C THR A 6 -1.16 9.73 5.36
N THR A 7 -1.00 8.45 4.99
CA THR A 7 -1.84 7.41 5.55
C THR A 7 -1.51 7.22 7.02
N ILE A 8 -2.48 7.44 7.90
CA ILE A 8 -2.36 7.12 9.31
C ILE A 8 -2.53 5.61 9.47
N LEU A 9 -1.44 4.92 9.78
CA LEU A 9 -1.46 3.50 10.11
C LEU A 9 -1.74 3.28 11.60
N PRO A 10 -2.36 2.15 11.98
CA PRO A 10 -2.45 1.75 13.38
C PRO A 10 -1.06 1.57 13.99
N GLU A 11 -0.97 1.65 15.32
CA GLU A 11 0.27 1.37 16.04
C GLU A 11 0.81 -0.04 15.70
N GLY A 12 2.14 -0.18 15.62
CA GLY A 12 2.80 -1.44 15.27
C GLY A 12 2.95 -1.70 13.76
N PHE A 13 2.25 -0.96 12.91
CA PHE A 13 2.38 -1.05 11.46
C PHE A 13 3.43 -0.07 10.93
N VAL A 14 4.36 -0.60 10.12
CA VAL A 14 5.37 0.19 9.40
C VAL A 14 5.22 -0.07 7.91
N ALA A 15 4.93 0.98 7.13
CA ALA A 15 4.77 0.87 5.69
C ALA A 15 6.12 0.75 4.97
N GLU A 16 6.18 -0.20 4.04
CA GLU A 16 7.23 -0.30 3.04
C GLU A 16 6.63 -0.13 1.64
N SER A 17 7.21 0.76 0.84
CA SER A 17 6.86 0.86 -0.59
C SER A 17 7.25 -0.40 -1.33
N VAL A 18 6.36 -0.87 -2.20
CA VAL A 18 6.56 -2.11 -2.97
C VAL A 18 7.50 -1.89 -4.16
N ASP A 19 7.57 -0.66 -4.67
CA ASP A 19 8.43 -0.27 -5.77
C ASP A 19 9.01 1.14 -5.59
N ALA A 20 9.87 1.55 -6.54
CA ALA A 20 10.48 2.88 -6.56
C ALA A 20 9.47 4.01 -6.85
N SER A 21 8.24 3.69 -7.26
CA SER A 21 7.22 4.70 -7.56
C SER A 21 6.47 5.16 -6.30
N GLY A 22 6.52 4.38 -5.22
CA GLY A 22 5.86 4.70 -3.95
C GLY A 22 4.33 4.65 -4.02
N ARG A 23 3.76 4.10 -5.09
CA ARG A 23 2.30 4.11 -5.36
C ARG A 23 1.49 3.12 -4.55
N VAL A 24 2.15 2.08 -4.05
CA VAL A 24 1.57 1.06 -3.18
C VAL A 24 2.57 0.77 -2.08
N SER A 25 2.08 0.76 -0.85
CA SER A 25 2.86 0.33 0.31
C SER A 25 2.17 -0.82 1.03
N ILE A 26 2.96 -1.62 1.72
CA ILE A 26 2.51 -2.73 2.55
C ILE A 26 3.04 -2.50 3.95
N ALA A 27 2.16 -2.61 4.95
CA ALA A 27 2.54 -2.72 6.35
C ALA A 27 1.99 -4.02 6.93
N VAL A 28 2.83 -4.80 7.62
CA VAL A 28 2.41 -6.07 8.23
C VAL A 28 2.64 -6.04 9.72
N HIS A 29 1.62 -6.41 10.49
CA HIS A 29 1.68 -6.58 11.93
C HIS A 29 0.63 -7.60 12.37
N ASP A 30 0.98 -8.48 13.32
CA ASP A 30 0.09 -9.53 13.85
C ASP A 30 -0.71 -10.27 12.77
N HIS A 31 0.00 -10.76 11.74
CA HIS A 31 -0.56 -11.50 10.61
C HIS A 31 -1.50 -10.71 9.67
N VAL A 32 -1.72 -9.42 9.92
CA VAL A 32 -2.54 -8.54 9.08
C VAL A 32 -1.64 -7.72 8.18
N ALA A 33 -1.92 -7.73 6.89
CA ALA A 33 -1.27 -6.85 5.91
C ALA A 33 -2.21 -5.71 5.51
N ILE A 34 -1.83 -4.47 5.82
CA ILE A 34 -2.47 -3.26 5.31
C ILE A 34 -1.78 -2.88 4.01
N VAL A 35 -2.57 -2.73 2.94
CA VAL A 35 -2.08 -2.31 1.63
C VAL A 35 -2.66 -0.95 1.30
N THR A 36 -1.80 0.06 1.18
CA THR A 36 -2.21 1.44 0.93
C THR A 36 -1.93 1.80 -0.52
N PHE A 37 -2.95 2.29 -1.25
CA PHE A 37 -2.76 2.92 -2.55
C PHE A 37 -2.51 4.41 -2.34
N ASP A 38 -1.31 4.87 -2.66
CA ASP A 38 -0.80 6.17 -2.24
C ASP A 38 -0.78 7.19 -3.39
N ARG A 39 -1.93 7.31 -4.07
CA ARG A 39 -2.15 8.24 -5.18
C ARG A 39 -3.29 9.20 -4.90
N ALA A 40 -3.25 9.82 -3.74
CA ALA A 40 -4.29 10.74 -3.29
C ALA A 40 -4.52 11.90 -4.27
N ASP A 41 -3.45 12.43 -4.89
CA ASP A 41 -3.49 13.49 -5.90
C ASP A 41 -4.30 13.12 -7.16
N LYS A 42 -4.45 11.81 -7.41
CA LYS A 42 -5.25 11.26 -8.52
C LYS A 42 -6.52 10.55 -8.07
N ARG A 43 -6.96 10.77 -6.82
CA ARG A 43 -8.10 10.03 -6.22
C ARG A 43 -7.93 8.52 -6.33
N ASN A 44 -6.69 8.05 -6.20
CA ASN A 44 -6.31 6.64 -6.34
C ASN A 44 -6.67 6.02 -7.70
N ALA A 45 -6.59 6.82 -8.78
CA ALA A 45 -6.82 6.32 -10.14
C ALA A 45 -5.98 5.07 -10.42
N LEU A 46 -6.66 4.01 -10.86
CA LEU A 46 -6.06 2.74 -11.24
C LEU A 46 -5.61 2.81 -12.70
N ASP A 47 -4.44 3.39 -12.95
CA ASP A 47 -3.78 3.35 -14.26
C ASP A 47 -2.88 2.11 -14.38
N GLY A 48 -2.31 1.86 -15.57
CA GLY A 48 -1.48 0.68 -15.82
C GLY A 48 -0.29 0.53 -14.85
N HIS A 49 0.33 1.65 -14.46
CA HIS A 49 1.43 1.62 -13.49
C HIS A 49 0.93 1.33 -12.06
N GLN A 50 -0.26 1.82 -11.69
CA GLN A 50 -0.90 1.44 -10.43
C GLN A 50 -1.24 -0.05 -10.39
N PHE A 51 -1.75 -0.61 -11.48
CA PHE A 51 -2.03 -2.04 -11.57
C PHE A 51 -0.77 -2.88 -11.45
N ALA A 52 0.34 -2.47 -12.09
CA ALA A 52 1.62 -3.15 -11.95
C ALA A 52 2.14 -3.12 -10.50
N ALA A 53 1.99 -1.99 -9.80
CA ALA A 53 2.37 -1.88 -8.38
C ALA A 53 1.48 -2.77 -7.48
N ILE A 54 0.18 -2.87 -7.77
CA ILE A 54 -0.75 -3.78 -7.06
C ILE A 54 -0.40 -5.24 -7.33
N GLU A 55 -0.06 -5.60 -8.56
CA GLU A 55 0.38 -6.95 -8.93
C GLU A 55 1.65 -7.33 -8.17
N ALA A 56 2.66 -6.44 -8.15
CA ALA A 56 3.89 -6.64 -7.39
C ALA A 56 3.61 -6.79 -5.88
N ALA A 57 2.68 -6.00 -5.33
CA ALA A 57 2.27 -6.09 -3.94
C ALA A 57 1.64 -7.45 -3.62
N GLY A 58 0.72 -7.89 -4.48
CA GLY A 58 0.08 -9.20 -4.38
C GLY A 58 1.07 -10.35 -4.51
N ALA A 59 2.05 -10.24 -5.40
CA ALA A 59 3.13 -11.22 -5.55
C ALA A 59 4.00 -11.30 -4.28
N LYS A 60 4.37 -10.16 -3.68
CA LYS A 60 5.11 -10.11 -2.40
C LYS A 60 4.28 -10.73 -1.26
N LEU A 61 3.00 -10.40 -1.15
CA LEU A 61 2.13 -10.92 -0.08
C LEU A 61 1.96 -12.44 -0.15
N LYS A 62 1.90 -13.03 -1.35
CA LYS A 62 1.81 -14.50 -1.53
C LYS A 62 3.01 -15.25 -0.97
N THR A 63 4.18 -14.61 -0.86
CA THR A 63 5.38 -15.25 -0.27
C THR A 63 5.47 -15.08 1.24
N MET A 64 4.63 -14.21 1.83
CA MET A 64 4.57 -13.98 3.27
C MET A 64 3.68 -15.03 3.95
N GLY A 65 4.25 -16.19 4.29
CA GLY A 65 3.51 -17.32 4.89
C GLY A 65 2.83 -17.03 6.24
N ASP A 66 3.18 -15.92 6.88
CA ASP A 66 2.62 -15.48 8.16
C ASP A 66 1.36 -14.59 8.00
N VAL A 67 1.14 -14.01 6.81
CA VAL A 67 -0.02 -13.14 6.55
C VAL A 67 -1.30 -13.98 6.39
N ARG A 68 -2.35 -13.60 7.10
CA ARG A 68 -3.66 -14.28 7.08
C ARG A 68 -4.75 -13.44 6.44
N VAL A 69 -4.64 -12.12 6.52
CA VAL A 69 -5.63 -11.18 6.01
C VAL A 69 -4.92 -10.02 5.33
N VAL A 70 -5.47 -9.60 4.20
CA VAL A 70 -5.01 -8.41 3.46
C VAL A 70 -6.14 -7.39 3.42
N VAL A 71 -5.85 -6.17 3.85
CA VAL A 71 -6.79 -5.04 3.86
C VAL A 71 -6.30 -3.97 2.88
N PRO A 72 -6.78 -3.97 1.63
CA PRO A 72 -6.47 -2.92 0.68
C PRO A 72 -7.35 -1.68 0.93
N HIS A 73 -6.74 -0.50 0.89
CA HIS A 73 -7.46 0.77 0.97
C HIS A 73 -6.71 1.89 0.21
N GLY A 74 -7.41 3.00 -0.03
CA GLY A 74 -6.81 4.21 -0.58
C GLY A 74 -6.28 5.13 0.51
N ALA A 75 -5.22 5.87 0.21
CA ALA A 75 -4.82 7.01 1.02
C ALA A 75 -5.85 8.14 0.88
N VAL A 76 -5.99 8.92 1.95
CA VAL A 76 -6.85 10.12 1.97
C VAL A 76 -6.12 11.29 1.32
N ALA A 77 -6.84 12.09 0.55
CA ALA A 77 -6.31 13.38 0.10
C ALA A 77 -6.45 14.39 1.23
N SER A 78 -5.32 14.98 1.64
CA SER A 78 -5.25 16.13 2.54
C SER A 78 -5.58 17.43 1.81
#